data_AF-A0A2K8XIW3-F1
#
_entry.id   AF-A0A2K8XIW3-F1
#
_cell.length_a   1.000
_cell.length_b   1.000
_cell.length_c   1.000
_cell.angle_alpha   90.00
_cell.angle_beta   90.00
_cell.angle_gamma   90.00
#
_symmetry.space_group_name_H-M   'P 1'
#
loop_
_entity.id
_entity.type
_entity.pdbx_description
1 polymer ?
#
loop_
_entity_poly.entity_id
_entity_poly.type
_entity_poly.pdbx_seq_one_letter_code
_entity_poly.pdbx_strand_id
1 'polypeptide(L)'
;MSSTFTEDQKVEMFKQAEKVTDAVKMKEDAIEKAKEEVEKQEKELKAKEKEEKKLKKVEKSREKELRNAEKTQIKAEKEKKAIEKELKKKEKAENKRESAEKNVSKAKDRYESQKKKFEKLKRKGKLSPGYHEKWEKKFEKLRSNIAKAEKRLGKL
;
A
#
# COMPACT_ATOMS: atom_id res chain seq x y z
N MET A 1 31.59 -91.63 -39.81
CA MET A 1 32.93 -91.31 -39.29
C MET A 1 32.76 -90.53 -38.00
N SER A 2 33.08 -91.15 -36.86
CA SER A 2 32.98 -90.53 -35.52
C SER A 2 34.19 -89.64 -35.32
N SER A 3 34.02 -88.32 -35.43
CA SER A 3 35.07 -87.35 -35.16
C SER A 3 35.24 -87.22 -33.65
N THR A 4 36.23 -87.90 -33.08
CA THR A 4 36.62 -87.74 -31.69
C THR A 4 37.72 -86.69 -31.58
N PHE A 5 37.41 -85.58 -30.90
CA PHE A 5 38.35 -84.52 -30.53
C PHE A 5 39.61 -85.11 -29.85
N THR A 6 40.80 -84.63 -30.22
CA THR A 6 42.04 -84.99 -29.51
C THR A 6 42.08 -84.32 -28.13
N GLU A 7 42.83 -84.88 -27.18
CA GLU A 7 42.90 -84.38 -25.79
C GLU A 7 43.35 -82.92 -25.72
N ASP A 8 44.31 -82.51 -26.54
CA ASP A 8 44.78 -81.12 -26.60
C ASP A 8 43.68 -80.14 -27.04
N GLN A 9 42.86 -80.52 -28.03
CA GLN A 9 41.76 -79.69 -28.50
C GLN A 9 40.65 -79.55 -27.43
N LYS A 10 40.45 -80.58 -26.59
CA LYS A 10 39.50 -80.50 -25.46
C LYS A 10 40.00 -79.54 -24.39
N VAL A 11 41.28 -79.60 -24.05
CA VAL A 11 41.90 -78.70 -23.06
C VAL A 11 41.82 -77.23 -23.51
N GLU A 12 42.03 -76.96 -24.80
CA GLU A 12 41.94 -75.61 -25.37
C GLU A 12 40.50 -75.08 -25.39
N MET A 13 39.52 -75.93 -25.71
CA MET A 13 38.09 -75.58 -25.57
C MET A 13 37.70 -75.24 -24.13
N PHE A 14 38.18 -76.00 -23.14
CA PHE A 14 37.90 -75.70 -21.72
C PHE A 14 38.51 -74.37 -21.28
N LYS A 15 39.75 -74.06 -21.66
CA LYS A 15 40.38 -72.76 -21.38
C LYS A 15 39.64 -71.59 -22.04
N GLN A 16 39.11 -71.80 -23.25
CA GLN A 16 38.33 -70.78 -23.95
C GLN A 16 36.94 -70.60 -23.33
N ALA A 17 36.30 -71.69 -22.90
CA ALA A 17 35.04 -71.64 -22.16
C ALA A 17 35.19 -70.91 -20.82
N GLU A 18 36.28 -71.15 -20.08
CA GLU A 18 36.58 -70.47 -18.80
C GLU A 18 36.73 -68.96 -18.98
N LYS A 19 37.49 -68.52 -20.01
CA LYS A 19 37.62 -67.10 -20.36
C LYS A 19 36.30 -66.46 -20.76
N VAL A 20 35.44 -67.18 -21.48
CA VAL A 20 34.10 -66.69 -21.85
C VAL A 20 33.22 -66.57 -20.61
N THR A 21 33.26 -67.54 -19.69
CA THR A 21 32.50 -67.45 -18.44
C THR A 21 32.95 -66.31 -17.55
N ASP A 22 34.26 -66.03 -17.46
CA ASP A 22 34.77 -64.90 -16.69
C ASP A 22 34.40 -63.55 -17.33
N ALA A 23 34.46 -63.47 -18.66
CA ALA A 23 34.03 -62.27 -19.40
C ALA A 23 32.52 -62.01 -19.27
N VAL A 24 31.70 -63.06 -19.18
CA VAL A 24 30.25 -62.94 -18.93
C VAL A 24 29.99 -62.45 -17.51
N LYS A 25 30.64 -63.04 -16.50
CA LYS A 25 30.52 -62.59 -15.09
C LYS A 25 30.93 -61.13 -14.92
N MET A 26 32.06 -60.72 -15.51
CA MET A 26 32.51 -59.33 -15.46
C MET A 26 31.51 -58.36 -16.11
N LYS A 27 30.84 -58.77 -17.18
CA LYS A 27 29.78 -57.96 -17.82
C LYS A 27 28.51 -57.92 -16.98
N GLU A 28 28.12 -59.02 -16.34
CA GLU A 28 26.97 -59.06 -15.43
C GLU A 28 27.19 -58.15 -14.22
N ASP A 29 28.35 -58.20 -13.58
CA ASP A 29 28.72 -57.31 -12.46
C ASP A 29 28.73 -55.83 -12.88
N ALA A 30 29.22 -55.53 -14.10
CA ALA A 30 29.20 -54.17 -14.65
C ALA A 30 27.77 -53.67 -14.92
N ILE A 31 26.89 -54.55 -15.42
CA ILE A 31 25.48 -54.23 -15.65
C ILE A 31 24.74 -54.01 -14.33
N GLU A 32 25.03 -54.80 -13.30
CA GLU A 32 24.41 -54.64 -11.98
C GLU A 32 24.82 -53.33 -11.32
N LYS A 33 26.11 -52.96 -11.37
CA LYS A 33 26.59 -51.65 -10.90
C LYS A 33 25.96 -50.50 -11.67
N ALA A 34 25.85 -50.60 -13.00
CA ALA A 34 25.21 -49.58 -13.82
C ALA A 34 23.72 -49.42 -13.48
N LYS A 35 22.99 -50.51 -13.20
CA LYS A 35 21.59 -50.46 -12.76
C LYS A 35 21.45 -49.79 -11.40
N GLU A 36 22.31 -50.10 -10.45
CA GLU A 36 22.29 -49.48 -9.11
C GLU A 36 22.58 -47.97 -9.17
N GLU A 37 23.50 -47.56 -10.05
CA GLU A 37 23.85 -46.16 -10.27
C GLU A 37 22.72 -45.38 -10.95
N VAL A 38 22.05 -45.97 -11.94
CA VAL A 38 20.84 -45.40 -12.57
C VAL A 38 19.71 -45.25 -11.56
N GLU A 39 19.48 -46.26 -10.69
CA GLU A 39 18.44 -46.19 -9.65
C GLU A 39 18.75 -45.09 -8.61
N LYS A 40 20.02 -44.92 -8.22
CA LYS A 40 20.47 -43.82 -7.36
C LYS A 40 20.23 -42.46 -8.01
N GLN A 41 20.61 -42.30 -9.27
CA GLN A 41 20.38 -41.06 -10.03
C GLN A 41 18.89 -40.75 -10.17
N GLU A 42 18.04 -41.74 -10.43
CA GLU A 42 16.59 -41.53 -10.53
C GLU A 42 15.97 -41.10 -9.18
N LYS A 43 16.44 -41.68 -8.06
CA LYS A 43 16.03 -41.26 -6.71
C LYS A 43 16.46 -39.83 -6.41
N GLU A 44 17.68 -39.43 -6.76
CA GLU A 44 18.16 -38.06 -6.61
C GLU A 44 17.38 -37.06 -7.46
N LEU A 45 17.10 -37.40 -8.73
CA LEU A 45 16.30 -36.55 -9.61
C LEU A 45 14.87 -36.36 -9.07
N LYS A 46 14.23 -37.44 -8.59
CA LYS A 46 12.91 -37.36 -7.95
C LYS A 46 12.95 -36.55 -6.66
N ALA A 47 14.02 -36.59 -5.89
CA ALA A 47 14.19 -35.77 -4.69
C ALA A 47 14.35 -34.28 -5.05
N LYS A 48 15.20 -33.95 -6.03
CA LYS A 48 15.40 -32.59 -6.54
C LYS A 48 14.11 -32.00 -7.11
N GLU A 49 13.35 -32.77 -7.89
CA GLU A 49 12.07 -32.30 -8.44
C GLU A 49 11.03 -32.00 -7.34
N LYS A 50 10.98 -32.83 -6.29
CA LYS A 50 10.11 -32.58 -5.12
C LYS A 50 10.54 -31.32 -4.36
N GLU A 51 11.84 -31.10 -4.22
CA GLU A 51 12.38 -29.91 -3.57
C GLU A 51 12.09 -28.65 -4.38
N GLU A 52 12.31 -28.67 -5.70
CA GLU A 52 11.98 -27.55 -6.59
C GLU A 52 10.48 -27.21 -6.56
N LYS A 53 9.61 -28.22 -6.56
CA LYS A 53 8.15 -28.02 -6.41
C LYS A 53 7.79 -27.40 -5.07
N LYS A 54 8.49 -27.74 -3.98
CA LYS A 54 8.28 -27.11 -2.67
C LYS A 54 8.75 -25.67 -2.69
N LEU A 55 9.94 -25.39 -3.22
CA LEU A 55 10.50 -24.05 -3.36
C LEU A 55 9.56 -23.14 -4.17
N LYS A 56 9.10 -23.58 -5.35
CA LYS A 56 8.14 -22.83 -6.17
C LYS A 56 6.83 -22.54 -5.45
N LYS A 57 6.32 -23.48 -4.63
CA LYS A 57 5.11 -23.25 -3.82
C LYS A 57 5.35 -22.18 -2.75
N VAL A 58 6.50 -22.23 -2.07
CA VAL A 58 6.89 -21.25 -1.04
C VAL A 58 7.08 -19.86 -1.65
N GLU A 59 7.75 -19.76 -2.80
CA GLU A 59 7.91 -18.49 -3.52
C GLU A 59 6.56 -17.90 -3.93
N LYS A 60 5.67 -18.74 -4.51
CA LYS A 60 4.34 -18.29 -4.92
C LYS A 60 3.46 -17.87 -3.73
N SER A 61 3.59 -18.51 -2.57
CA SER A 61 2.89 -18.05 -1.37
C SER A 61 3.46 -16.73 -0.87
N ARG A 62 4.79 -16.60 -0.85
CA ARG A 62 5.47 -15.38 -0.40
C ARG A 62 5.14 -14.19 -1.29
N GLU A 63 5.12 -14.38 -2.61
CA GLU A 63 4.76 -13.33 -3.57
C GLU A 63 3.30 -12.87 -3.37
N LYS A 64 2.37 -13.82 -3.16
CA LYS A 64 0.96 -13.49 -2.86
C LYS A 64 0.83 -12.71 -1.56
N GLU A 65 1.57 -13.11 -0.53
CA GLU A 65 1.56 -12.44 0.77
C GLU A 65 2.11 -11.02 0.66
N LEU A 66 3.26 -10.83 -0.02
CA LEU A 66 3.83 -9.51 -0.29
C LEU A 66 2.86 -8.62 -1.07
N ARG A 67 2.23 -9.15 -2.12
CA ARG A 67 1.24 -8.41 -2.92
C ARG A 67 0.00 -8.03 -2.11
N ASN A 68 -0.45 -8.89 -1.21
CA ASN A 68 -1.58 -8.60 -0.32
C ASN A 68 -1.21 -7.56 0.74
N ALA A 69 0.00 -7.66 1.32
CA ALA A 69 0.53 -6.68 2.25
C ALA A 69 0.65 -5.29 1.60
N GLU A 70 1.21 -5.22 0.39
CA GLU A 70 1.33 -3.98 -0.39
C GLU A 70 -0.05 -3.37 -0.69
N LYS A 71 -1.01 -4.17 -1.16
CA LYS A 71 -2.39 -3.70 -1.37
C LYS A 71 -3.02 -3.14 -0.11
N THR A 72 -2.76 -3.78 1.03
CA THR A 72 -3.29 -3.35 2.33
C THR A 72 -2.66 -2.04 2.77
N GLN A 73 -1.34 -1.88 2.61
CA GLN A 73 -0.64 -0.62 2.87
C GLN A 73 -1.15 0.51 1.99
N ILE A 74 -1.32 0.27 0.67
CA ILE A 74 -1.84 1.27 -0.26
C ILE A 74 -3.26 1.70 0.12
N LYS A 75 -4.13 0.76 0.51
CA LYS A 75 -5.49 1.09 0.97
C LYS A 75 -5.46 1.94 2.24
N ALA A 76 -4.67 1.52 3.23
CA ALA A 76 -4.53 2.26 4.48
C ALA A 76 -3.96 3.68 4.26
N GLU A 77 -3.00 3.84 3.34
CA GLU A 77 -2.45 5.15 3.00
C GLU A 77 -3.47 6.04 2.30
N LYS A 78 -4.26 5.49 1.36
CA LYS A 78 -5.34 6.22 0.70
C LYS A 78 -6.41 6.68 1.68
N GLU A 79 -6.78 5.82 2.62
CA GLU A 79 -7.75 6.14 3.67
C GLU A 79 -7.23 7.24 4.59
N LYS A 80 -5.98 7.13 5.07
CA LYS A 80 -5.32 8.19 5.85
C LYS A 80 -5.31 9.53 5.10
N LYS A 81 -4.93 9.53 3.82
CA LYS A 81 -4.93 10.73 2.97
C LYS A 81 -6.33 11.31 2.75
N ALA A 82 -7.36 10.47 2.65
CA ALA A 82 -8.74 10.93 2.53
C ALA A 82 -9.20 11.61 3.83
N ILE A 83 -8.96 10.98 4.98
CA ILE A 83 -9.26 11.52 6.31
C ILE A 83 -8.54 12.85 6.53
N GLU A 84 -7.23 12.92 6.21
CA GLU A 84 -6.46 14.16 6.35
C GLU A 84 -7.02 15.30 5.49
N LYS A 85 -7.41 15.00 4.24
CA LYS A 85 -8.06 15.99 3.36
C LYS A 85 -9.39 16.46 3.91
N GLU A 86 -10.20 15.57 4.49
CA GLU A 86 -11.46 15.94 5.11
C GLU A 86 -11.28 16.80 6.36
N LEU A 87 -10.34 16.42 7.24
CA LEU A 87 -9.98 17.20 8.42
C LEU A 87 -9.52 18.60 8.01
N LYS A 88 -8.64 18.70 7.01
CA LYS A 88 -8.17 19.99 6.49
C LYS A 88 -9.29 20.84 5.88
N LYS A 89 -10.29 20.22 5.23
CA LYS A 89 -11.47 20.93 4.73
C LYS A 89 -12.35 21.44 5.87
N LYS A 90 -12.58 20.61 6.89
CA LYS A 90 -13.35 20.98 8.09
C LYS A 90 -12.68 22.12 8.85
N GLU A 91 -11.38 22.01 9.11
CA GLU A 91 -10.59 23.05 9.76
C GLU A 91 -10.63 24.38 8.99
N LYS A 92 -10.49 24.33 7.65
CA LYS A 92 -10.64 25.54 6.81
C LYS A 92 -12.05 26.14 6.89
N ALA A 93 -13.09 25.32 6.91
CA ALA A 93 -14.46 25.78 7.03
C ALA A 93 -14.72 26.41 8.40
N GLU A 94 -14.24 25.79 9.47
CA GLU A 94 -14.31 26.29 10.84
C GLU A 94 -13.57 27.62 10.99
N ASN A 95 -12.31 27.70 10.52
CA ASN A 95 -11.53 28.94 10.53
C ASN A 95 -12.24 30.08 9.74
N LYS A 96 -12.88 29.74 8.61
CA LYS A 96 -13.63 30.72 7.81
C LYS A 96 -14.88 31.20 8.54
N ARG A 97 -15.57 30.29 9.23
CA ARG A 97 -16.74 30.60 10.06
C ARG A 97 -16.35 31.47 11.25
N GLU A 98 -15.33 31.08 12.01
CA GLU A 98 -14.84 31.84 13.17
C GLU A 98 -14.41 33.26 12.76
N SER A 99 -13.68 33.39 11.65
CA SER A 99 -13.31 34.69 11.09
C SER A 99 -14.54 35.53 10.71
N ALA A 100 -15.57 34.91 10.12
CA ALA A 100 -16.81 35.59 9.79
C ALA A 100 -17.60 36.03 11.05
N GLU A 101 -17.68 35.19 12.08
CA GLU A 101 -18.27 35.51 13.38
C GLU A 101 -17.55 36.70 14.04
N LYS A 102 -16.21 36.67 14.08
CA LYS A 102 -15.37 37.78 14.55
C LYS A 102 -15.65 39.08 13.78
N ASN A 103 -15.86 39.00 12.48
CA ASN A 103 -16.20 40.18 11.66
C ASN A 103 -17.58 40.75 11.97
N VAL A 104 -18.59 39.89 12.21
CA VAL A 104 -19.92 40.31 12.67
C VAL A 104 -19.82 40.99 14.03
N SER A 105 -19.11 40.39 14.99
CA SER A 105 -18.88 40.97 16.32
C SER A 105 -18.25 42.36 16.22
N LYS A 106 -17.13 42.50 15.49
CA LYS A 106 -16.44 43.78 15.29
C LYS A 106 -17.34 44.84 14.65
N ALA A 107 -18.23 44.45 13.73
CA ALA A 107 -19.16 45.37 13.10
C ALA A 107 -20.22 45.86 14.10
N LYS A 108 -20.75 44.96 14.94
CA LYS A 108 -21.69 45.29 16.02
C LYS A 108 -21.04 46.18 17.07
N ASP A 109 -19.83 45.86 17.52
CA ASP A 109 -19.08 46.65 18.51
C ASP A 109 -18.81 48.07 18.02
N ARG A 110 -18.47 48.23 16.73
CA ARG A 110 -18.29 49.56 16.10
C ARG A 110 -19.61 50.34 16.08
N TYR A 111 -20.73 49.70 15.74
CA TYR A 111 -22.04 50.34 15.77
C TYR A 111 -22.38 50.83 17.18
N GLU A 112 -22.28 49.95 18.18
CA GLU A 112 -22.56 50.29 19.58
C GLU A 112 -21.65 51.39 20.12
N SER A 113 -20.35 51.34 19.81
CA SER A 113 -19.40 52.37 20.23
C SER A 113 -19.74 53.74 19.63
N GLN A 114 -20.14 53.78 18.35
CA GLN A 114 -20.57 55.03 17.71
C GLN A 114 -21.92 55.50 18.26
N LYS A 115 -22.84 54.59 18.57
CA LYS A 115 -24.15 54.89 19.17
C LYS A 115 -23.97 55.54 20.54
N LYS A 116 -23.15 54.95 21.40
CA LYS A 116 -22.78 55.54 22.70
C LYS A 116 -22.17 56.94 22.57
N LYS A 117 -21.28 57.14 21.58
CA LYS A 117 -20.67 58.47 21.34
C LYS A 117 -21.70 59.51 20.90
N PHE A 118 -22.61 59.13 20.01
CA PHE A 118 -23.71 59.99 19.58
C PHE A 118 -24.65 60.35 20.73
N GLU A 119 -25.10 59.37 21.52
CA GLU A 119 -25.95 59.60 22.69
C GLU A 119 -25.29 60.55 23.71
N LYS A 120 -23.98 60.37 23.96
CA LYS A 120 -23.20 61.27 24.83
C LYS A 120 -23.16 62.70 24.30
N LEU A 121 -23.00 62.89 22.99
CA LEU A 121 -22.99 64.22 22.38
C LEU A 121 -24.38 64.88 22.37
N LYS A 122 -25.42 64.09 22.08
CA LYS A 122 -26.83 64.50 22.15
C LYS A 122 -27.19 64.97 23.56
N ARG A 123 -26.84 64.18 24.59
CA ARG A 123 -27.07 64.55 26.01
C ARG A 123 -26.33 65.83 26.41
N LYS A 124 -25.16 66.09 25.85
CA LYS A 124 -24.38 67.31 26.11
C LYS A 124 -24.87 68.53 25.31
N GLY A 125 -25.90 68.41 24.48
CA GLY A 125 -26.35 69.49 23.59
C GLY A 125 -25.33 69.89 22.53
N LYS A 126 -24.29 69.08 22.30
CA LYS A 126 -23.21 69.38 21.34
C LYS A 126 -23.51 68.89 19.92
N LEU A 127 -24.78 68.58 19.62
CA LEU A 127 -25.23 68.15 18.31
C LEU A 127 -26.05 69.24 17.63
N SER A 128 -25.46 69.91 16.65
CA SER A 128 -26.21 70.81 15.75
C SER A 128 -26.99 69.99 14.70
N PRO A 129 -28.11 70.50 14.15
CA PRO A 129 -28.94 69.77 13.18
C PRO A 129 -28.17 69.18 11.99
N GLY A 130 -27.21 69.91 11.43
CA GLY A 130 -26.38 69.39 10.32
C GLY A 130 -25.42 68.26 10.73
N TYR A 131 -25.09 68.13 12.02
CA TYR A 131 -24.33 66.99 12.54
C TYR A 131 -25.23 65.76 12.74
N HIS A 132 -26.51 65.95 13.07
CA HIS A 132 -27.47 64.85 13.19
C HIS A 132 -27.55 64.02 11.91
N GLU A 133 -27.65 64.68 10.76
CA GLU A 133 -27.71 64.01 9.45
C GLU A 133 -26.42 63.22 9.14
N LYS A 134 -25.25 63.78 9.48
CA LYS A 134 -23.95 63.08 9.31
C LYS A 134 -23.87 61.81 10.18
N TRP A 135 -24.40 61.86 11.40
CA TRP A 135 -24.47 60.71 12.29
C TRP A 135 -25.43 59.64 11.77
N GLU A 136 -26.59 60.04 11.24
CA GLU A 136 -27.55 59.10 10.66
C GLU A 136 -26.95 58.36 9.45
N LYS A 137 -26.33 59.09 8.52
CA LYS A 137 -25.58 58.49 7.39
C LYS A 137 -24.47 57.55 7.87
N LYS A 138 -23.82 57.85 9.00
CA LYS A 138 -22.80 56.96 9.60
C LYS A 138 -23.43 55.69 10.16
N PHE A 139 -24.57 55.79 10.85
CA PHE A 139 -25.28 54.63 11.39
C PHE A 139 -25.84 53.74 10.29
N GLU A 140 -26.37 54.33 9.22
CA GLU A 140 -26.83 53.60 8.04
C GLU A 140 -25.69 52.77 7.42
N LYS A 141 -24.50 53.37 7.22
CA LYS A 141 -23.31 52.64 6.74
C LYS A 141 -22.90 51.52 7.69
N LEU A 142 -22.96 51.73 9.01
CA LEU A 142 -22.61 50.72 9.99
C LEU A 142 -23.62 49.56 10.03
N ARG A 143 -24.93 49.86 9.96
CA ARG A 143 -26.00 48.85 9.83
C ARG A 143 -25.83 48.04 8.54
N SER A 144 -25.54 48.71 7.42
CA SER A 144 -25.24 48.03 6.15
C SER A 144 -24.03 47.10 6.26
N ASN A 145 -22.97 47.52 6.96
CA ASN A 145 -21.80 46.67 7.19
C ASN A 145 -22.11 45.45 8.06
N ILE A 146 -22.93 45.60 9.10
CA ILE A 146 -23.41 44.47 9.92
C ILE A 146 -24.20 43.50 9.05
N ALA A 147 -25.19 43.98 8.29
CA ALA A 147 -26.01 43.15 7.41
C ALA A 147 -25.15 42.41 6.36
N LYS A 148 -24.13 43.07 5.79
CA LYS A 148 -23.18 42.44 4.87
C LYS A 148 -22.34 41.36 5.56
N ALA A 149 -21.91 41.57 6.79
CA ALA A 149 -21.14 40.59 7.57
C ALA A 149 -22.01 39.38 7.94
N GLU A 150 -23.25 39.60 8.40
CA GLU A 150 -24.21 38.54 8.71
C GLU A 150 -24.59 37.74 7.46
N LYS A 151 -24.82 38.42 6.33
CA LYS A 151 -25.07 37.75 5.04
C LYS A 151 -23.87 36.92 4.58
N ARG A 152 -22.64 37.33 4.89
CA ARG A 152 -21.44 36.54 4.58
C ARG A 152 -21.35 35.31 5.49
N LEU A 153 -21.66 35.46 6.78
CA LEU A 153 -21.69 34.37 7.73
C LEU A 153 -22.77 33.33 7.37
N GLY A 154 -23.98 33.76 7.01
CA GLY A 154 -25.07 32.85 6.61
C GLY A 154 -24.89 32.19 5.24
N LYS A 155 -23.85 32.54 4.48
CA LYS A 155 -23.51 31.91 3.20
C LYS A 155 -22.39 30.87 3.31
N LEU A 156 -21.81 30.72 4.50
CA LEU A 156 -20.75 29.75 4.80
C LEU A 156 -21.35 28.43 5.24
#